data_AF-A0A3C1JE02-F1
#
_entry.id   AF-A0A3C1JE02-F1
#
_cell.length_a   1.000
_cell.length_b   1.000
_cell.length_c   1.000
_cell.angle_alpha   90.00
_cell.angle_beta   90.00
_cell.angle_gamma   90.00
#
_symmetry.space_group_name_H-M   'P 1'
#
loop_
_entity.id
_entity.type
_entity.pdbx_description
1 polymer ?
#
loop_
_entity_poly.entity_id
_entity_poly.type
_entity_poly.pdbx_seq_one_letter_code
_entity_poly.pdbx_strand_id
1 'polypeptide(L)'
;MADNNAKAPFKYEWFTMGDINGFFGLMFDNMTVLSFMAGILIFAFGFPAEIVYKRMFPGTAFGVLFGDLIYTWMAFRLAKKTGNEKVTAMPLGLDTPSSIGIALAVLGPAFLGFKANGMSEYDAGMATWYL
;
A
#
# COMPACT_ATOMS: atom_id res chain seq x y z
N MET A 1 15.63 19.02 50.86
CA MET A 1 15.78 19.64 49.52
C MET A 1 14.89 18.84 48.58
N ALA A 2 13.84 19.46 48.03
CA ALA A 2 12.89 18.81 47.15
C ALA A 2 13.54 18.55 45.78
N ASP A 3 13.51 17.30 45.33
CA ASP A 3 13.87 16.88 43.98
C ASP A 3 12.83 17.43 42.99
N ASN A 4 13.15 18.57 42.38
CA ASN A 4 12.39 19.13 41.26
C ASN A 4 12.86 18.49 39.95
N ASN A 5 12.62 17.19 39.78
CA ASN A 5 12.75 16.55 38.47
C ASN A 5 11.50 16.83 37.64
N ALA A 6 11.36 18.08 37.19
CA ALA A 6 10.38 18.44 36.18
C ALA A 6 10.75 17.69 34.89
N LYS A 7 10.09 16.56 34.63
CA LYS A 7 10.21 15.84 33.35
C LYS A 7 10.03 16.87 32.24
N ALA A 8 11.05 17.00 31.39
CA ALA A 8 11.01 17.89 30.23
C ALA A 8 9.71 17.64 29.45
N PRO A 9 9.05 18.69 28.92
CA PRO A 9 7.81 18.53 28.20
C PRO A 9 8.03 17.60 27.00
N PHE A 10 7.18 16.57 26.88
CA PHE A 10 7.23 15.60 25.79
C PHE A 10 7.16 16.32 24.44
N LYS A 11 8.22 16.22 23.63
CA LYS A 11 8.35 16.85 22.31
C LYS A 11 8.53 15.77 21.25
N TYR A 12 7.44 15.41 20.59
CA TYR A 12 7.48 14.49 19.46
C TYR A 12 8.04 15.18 18.21
N GLU A 13 9.05 14.59 17.57
CA GLU A 13 9.59 15.07 16.30
C GLU A 13 8.70 14.58 15.16
N TRP A 14 7.94 15.50 14.55
CA TRP A 14 6.98 15.19 13.48
C TRP A 14 7.63 14.88 12.14
N PHE A 15 8.89 15.28 11.95
CA PHE A 15 9.59 15.18 10.67
C PHE A 15 11.09 15.15 10.89
N THR A 16 11.77 14.24 10.19
CA THR A 16 13.22 14.14 10.12
C THR A 16 13.67 14.14 8.66
N MET A 17 14.91 14.54 8.39
CA MET A 17 15.47 14.46 7.03
C MET A 17 15.48 13.03 6.45
N GLY A 18 15.44 12.00 7.31
CA GLY A 18 15.35 10.60 6.88
C GLY A 18 14.00 10.25 6.23
N ASP A 19 12.95 11.00 6.54
CA ASP A 19 11.59 10.73 6.04
C ASP A 19 11.49 10.96 4.53
N ILE A 20 12.30 11.87 3.98
CA ILE A 20 12.38 12.10 2.53
C ILE A 20 12.92 10.86 1.82
N ASN A 21 14.01 10.27 2.35
CA ASN A 21 14.58 9.05 1.78
C ASN A 21 13.60 7.88 1.90
N GLY A 22 12.92 7.76 3.05
CA GLY A 22 11.87 6.77 3.26
C GLY A 22 10.70 6.93 2.29
N PHE A 23 10.24 8.17 2.07
CA PHE A 23 9.16 8.50 1.13
C PHE A 23 9.51 8.07 -0.29
N PHE A 24 10.68 8.48 -0.81
CA PHE A 24 11.08 8.11 -2.16
C PHE A 24 11.32 6.60 -2.30
N GLY A 25 11.95 5.97 -1.30
CA GLY A 25 12.12 4.52 -1.27
C GLY A 25 10.79 3.78 -1.39
N LEU A 26 9.80 4.16 -0.58
CA LEU A 26 8.46 3.57 -0.60
C LEU A 26 7.71 3.86 -1.91
N MET A 27 7.83 5.08 -2.43
CA MET A 27 7.17 5.48 -3.67
C MET A 27 7.68 4.65 -4.86
N PHE A 28 9.00 4.51 -5.01
CA PHE A 28 9.58 3.73 -6.09
C PHE A 28 9.29 2.24 -5.94
N ASP A 29 9.31 1.70 -4.73
CA ASP A 29 8.93 0.32 -4.44
C ASP A 29 7.48 0.05 -4.88
N ASN A 30 6.52 0.83 -4.39
CA ASN A 30 5.11 0.70 -4.75
C ASN A 30 4.86 0.85 -6.25
N MET A 31 5.49 1.83 -6.90
CA MET A 31 5.34 2.04 -8.34
C MET A 31 5.91 0.86 -9.15
N THR A 32 7.02 0.29 -8.70
CA THR A 32 7.63 -0.89 -9.33
C THR A 32 6.72 -2.09 -9.22
N VAL A 33 6.19 -2.38 -8.03
CA VAL A 33 5.25 -3.49 -7.79
C VAL A 33 4.00 -3.35 -8.64
N LEU A 34 3.38 -2.16 -8.64
CA LEU A 34 2.19 -1.89 -9.46
C LEU A 34 2.47 -2.05 -10.95
N SER A 35 3.65 -1.64 -11.42
CA SER A 35 4.05 -1.77 -12.82
C SER A 35 4.25 -3.24 -13.21
N PHE A 36 4.88 -4.05 -12.36
CA PHE A 36 5.03 -5.48 -12.59
C PHE A 36 3.67 -6.19 -12.58
N MET A 37 2.82 -5.89 -11.60
CA MET A 37 1.48 -6.44 -11.50
C MET A 37 0.65 -6.11 -12.76
N ALA A 38 0.65 -4.84 -13.19
CA ALA A 38 -0.01 -4.40 -14.41
C ALA A 38 0.54 -5.11 -15.65
N GLY A 39 1.87 -5.22 -15.75
CA GLY A 39 2.53 -5.90 -16.85
C GLY A 39 2.12 -7.37 -16.95
N ILE A 40 2.07 -8.09 -15.83
CA ILE A 40 1.62 -9.47 -15.78
C ILE A 40 0.15 -9.57 -16.24
N LEU A 41 -0.75 -8.77 -15.67
CA LEU A 41 -2.17 -8.86 -15.99
C LEU A 41 -2.45 -8.49 -17.45
N ILE A 42 -1.88 -7.40 -17.94
CA ILE A 42 -2.15 -6.88 -19.29
C ILE A 42 -1.45 -7.76 -20.34
N PHE A 43 -0.15 -8.03 -20.19
CA PHE A 43 0.63 -8.70 -21.25
C PHE A 43 0.55 -10.23 -21.17
N ALA A 44 0.47 -10.84 -19.98
CA ALA A 44 0.42 -12.29 -19.86
C ALA A 44 -1.01 -12.86 -19.96
N PHE A 45 -2.00 -12.15 -19.42
CA PHE A 45 -3.40 -12.63 -19.38
C PHE A 45 -4.35 -11.87 -20.31
N GLY A 46 -3.95 -10.73 -20.88
CA GLY A 46 -4.82 -9.91 -21.72
C GLY A 46 -5.87 -9.13 -20.93
N PHE A 47 -5.59 -8.79 -19.68
CA PHE A 47 -6.51 -8.04 -18.83
C PHE A 47 -6.71 -6.61 -19.36
N PRO A 48 -7.93 -6.04 -19.32
CA PRO A 48 -8.18 -4.69 -19.82
C PRO A 48 -7.37 -3.63 -19.06
N ALA A 49 -6.44 -2.99 -19.77
CA ALA A 49 -5.55 -1.96 -19.20
C ALA A 49 -6.32 -0.78 -18.57
N GLU A 50 -7.49 -0.45 -19.13
CA GLU A 50 -8.36 0.59 -18.59
C GLU A 50 -8.78 0.30 -17.14
N ILE A 51 -9.12 -0.95 -16.82
CA ILE A 51 -9.53 -1.34 -15.46
C ILE A 51 -8.32 -1.26 -14.52
N VAL A 52 -7.15 -1.73 -14.95
CA VAL A 52 -5.91 -1.66 -14.16
C VAL A 52 -5.58 -0.21 -13.80
N TYR A 53 -5.53 0.68 -14.79
CA TYR A 53 -5.12 2.06 -14.57
C TYR A 53 -6.20 2.94 -13.93
N LYS A 54 -7.49 2.75 -14.24
CA LYS A 54 -8.57 3.59 -13.68
C LYS A 54 -9.13 3.09 -12.36
N ARG A 55 -8.94 1.81 -12.00
CA ARG A 55 -9.51 1.21 -10.77
C ARG A 55 -8.42 0.69 -9.85
N MET A 56 -7.56 -0.21 -10.33
CA MET A 56 -6.58 -0.86 -9.45
C MET A 56 -5.55 0.14 -8.92
N PHE A 57 -4.92 0.92 -9.80
CA PHE A 57 -3.89 1.90 -9.42
C PHE A 57 -4.40 2.94 -8.41
N PRO A 58 -5.49 3.68 -8.69
CA PRO A 58 -6.02 4.64 -7.73
C PRO A 58 -6.54 3.94 -6.47
N GLY A 59 -7.16 2.77 -6.56
CA GLY A 59 -7.60 1.99 -5.40
C GLY A 59 -6.45 1.65 -4.45
N THR A 60 -5.34 1.15 -5.01
CA THR A 60 -4.13 0.86 -4.23
C THR A 60 -3.49 2.12 -3.66
N ALA A 61 -3.40 3.20 -4.44
CA ALA A 61 -2.85 4.47 -3.95
C ALA A 61 -3.65 5.03 -2.77
N PHE A 62 -4.99 4.98 -2.83
CA PHE A 62 -5.85 5.35 -1.71
C PHE A 62 -5.70 4.41 -0.51
N GLY A 63 -5.58 3.10 -0.76
CA GLY A 63 -5.35 2.11 0.29
C GLY A 63 -4.04 2.35 1.04
N VAL A 64 -2.96 2.63 0.32
CA VAL A 64 -1.65 2.98 0.90
C VAL A 64 -1.75 4.25 1.72
N LEU A 65 -2.30 5.33 1.14
CA LEU A 65 -2.48 6.61 1.82
C LEU A 65 -3.27 6.45 3.13
N PHE A 66 -4.39 5.72 3.09
CA PHE A 66 -5.21 5.50 4.28
C PHE A 66 -4.50 4.65 5.33
N GLY A 67 -3.77 3.61 4.91
CA GLY A 67 -2.93 2.80 5.79
C GLY A 67 -1.86 3.64 6.50
N ASP A 68 -1.13 4.46 5.75
CA ASP A 68 -0.09 5.35 6.29
C ASP A 68 -0.65 6.38 7.29
N LEU A 69 -1.85 6.92 7.03
CA LEU A 69 -2.54 7.82 7.96
C LEU A 69 -2.89 7.11 9.28
N ILE A 70 -3.36 5.85 9.20
CA ILE A 70 -3.64 5.05 10.40
C ILE A 70 -2.35 4.73 11.17
N TYR A 71 -1.28 4.29 10.48
CA TYR A 71 0.01 4.02 11.13
C TYR A 71 0.60 5.26 11.79
N THR A 72 0.47 6.41 11.13
CA THR A 72 0.85 7.70 11.68
C THR A 72 0.07 8.00 12.96
N TRP A 73 -1.25 7.85 12.94
CA TRP A 73 -2.09 8.02 14.14
C TRP A 73 -1.71 7.04 15.28
N MET A 74 -1.43 5.78 14.94
CA MET A 74 -0.98 4.78 15.90
C MET A 74 0.39 5.13 16.51
N ALA A 75 1.33 5.66 15.71
CA ALA A 75 2.62 6.14 16.19
C ALA A 75 2.44 7.27 17.21
N PHE A 76 1.61 8.27 16.92
CA PHE A 76 1.29 9.34 17.87
C PHE A 76 0.67 8.83 19.17
N ARG A 77 -0.29 7.92 19.05
CA ARG A 77 -0.96 7.32 20.22
C ARG A 77 0.02 6.52 21.08
N LEU A 78 0.92 5.76 20.45
CA LEU A 78 1.94 4.96 21.12
C LEU A 78 3.00 5.84 21.79
N ALA A 79 3.46 6.90 21.12
CA ALA A 79 4.42 7.85 21.64
C ALA A 79 3.88 8.53 22.91
N LYS A 80 2.62 8.98 22.88
CA LYS A 80 1.94 9.57 24.05
C LYS A 80 1.74 8.57 25.19
N LYS A 81 1.44 7.31 24.90
CA LYS A 81 1.22 6.26 25.92
C LYS A 81 2.53 5.83 26.61
N THR A 82 3.62 5.76 25.84
CA THR A 82 4.92 5.28 26.33
C THR A 82 5.83 6.39 26.84
N GLY A 83 5.51 7.65 26.52
CA GLY A 83 6.41 8.78 26.78
C GLY A 83 7.70 8.70 25.96
N ASN A 84 7.73 7.88 24.91
CA ASN A 84 8.89 7.72 24.03
C ASN A 84 8.73 8.61 22.80
N GLU A 85 9.64 9.57 22.65
CA GLU A 85 9.65 10.54 21.55
C GLU A 85 10.24 9.96 20.25
N LYS A 86 10.88 8.77 20.32
CA LYS A 86 11.52 8.09 19.17
C LYS A 86 10.63 7.07 18.48
N VAL A 87 9.32 7.12 18.73
CA VAL A 87 8.37 6.25 18.03
C VAL A 87 8.20 6.75 16.60
N THR A 88 8.32 5.86 15.63
CA THR A 88 8.14 6.16 14.21
C THR A 88 6.95 5.38 13.65
N ALA A 89 6.28 5.94 12.65
CA ALA A 89 5.26 5.23 11.91
C ALA A 89 5.93 4.16 11.02
N MET A 90 5.27 3.01 10.89
CA MET A 90 5.68 1.99 9.92
C MET A 90 5.15 2.42 8.54
N PRO A 91 6.01 2.55 7.51
CA PRO A 91 5.55 2.84 6.16
C PRO A 91 4.80 1.63 5.60
N LEU A 92 3.61 1.84 5.04
CA LEU A 92 2.85 0.79 4.39
C LEU A 92 3.29 0.66 2.92
N GLY A 93 4.06 -0.39 2.64
CA GLY A 93 4.48 -0.77 1.28
C GLY A 93 3.71 -1.96 0.74
N LEU A 94 3.68 -2.08 -0.59
CA LEU A 94 3.21 -3.27 -1.27
C LEU A 94 4.28 -4.36 -1.21
N ASP A 95 3.91 -5.55 -0.73
CA ASP A 95 4.82 -6.68 -0.76
C ASP A 95 4.93 -7.22 -2.20
N THR A 96 6.14 -7.18 -2.76
CA THR A 96 6.41 -7.57 -4.16
C THR A 96 6.04 -9.04 -4.41
N PRO A 97 6.53 -10.03 -3.64
CA PRO A 97 6.23 -11.43 -3.88
C PRO A 97 4.74 -11.75 -3.74
N SER A 98 4.06 -11.20 -2.73
CA SER A 98 2.63 -11.44 -2.54
C SER A 98 1.79 -10.80 -3.65
N SER A 99 2.09 -9.56 -4.05
CA SER A 99 1.33 -8.87 -5.11
C SER A 99 1.46 -9.57 -6.46
N ILE A 100 2.67 -10.01 -6.81
CA ILE A 100 2.93 -10.79 -8.02
C ILE A 100 2.27 -12.17 -7.92
N GLY A 101 2.36 -12.82 -6.75
CA GLY A 101 1.70 -14.10 -6.48
C GLY A 101 0.19 -14.03 -6.67
N ILE A 102 -0.47 -13.00 -6.14
CA ILE A 102 -1.91 -12.78 -6.30
C ILE A 102 -2.26 -12.54 -7.78
N ALA A 103 -1.46 -11.74 -8.50
CA ALA A 103 -1.70 -11.51 -9.93
C ALA A 103 -1.63 -12.80 -10.76
N LEU A 104 -0.63 -13.66 -10.51
CA LEU A 104 -0.42 -14.89 -11.27
C LEU A 104 -1.33 -16.05 -10.83
N ALA A 105 -1.56 -16.19 -9.52
CA ALA A 105 -2.25 -17.36 -8.96
C ALA A 105 -3.76 -17.14 -8.77
N VAL A 106 -4.20 -15.88 -8.65
CA VAL A 106 -5.61 -15.55 -8.35
C VAL A 106 -6.24 -14.75 -9.48
N LEU A 107 -5.76 -13.52 -9.72
CA LEU A 107 -6.42 -12.59 -10.63
C LEU A 107 -6.37 -13.06 -12.09
N GLY A 108 -5.20 -13.47 -12.57
CA GLY A 108 -5.02 -13.99 -13.94
C GLY A 108 -5.89 -15.22 -14.23
N PRO A 109 -5.81 -16.30 -13.43
CA PRO A 109 -6.66 -17.47 -13.60
C PRO A 109 -8.16 -17.17 -13.47
N ALA A 110 -8.56 -16.29 -12.54
CA ALA A 110 -9.96 -15.88 -12.41
C ALA A 110 -10.47 -15.16 -13.66
N PHE A 111 -9.67 -14.25 -14.23
CA PHE A 111 -10.01 -13.55 -15.48
C PHE A 111 -10.23 -14.52 -16.64
N LEU A 112 -9.33 -15.50 -16.81
CA LEU A 112 -9.47 -16.53 -17.82
C LEU A 112 -10.70 -17.40 -17.57
N GLY A 113 -11.00 -17.72 -16.31
CA GLY A 113 -12.21 -18.46 -15.93
C GLY A 113 -13.49 -17.70 -16.29
N PHE A 114 -13.55 -16.40 -16.01
CA PHE A 114 -14.70 -15.58 -16.39
C PHE A 114 -14.86 -15.43 -17.91
N LYS A 115 -13.77 -15.27 -18.66
CA LYS A 115 -13.80 -15.31 -20.13
C LYS A 115 -14.29 -16.66 -20.66
N ALA A 116 -13.85 -17.78 -20.06
CA ALA A 116 -14.29 -19.12 -20.43
C ALA A 116 -15.81 -19.34 -20.19
N ASN A 117 -16.39 -18.64 -19.21
CA ASN A 117 -17.83 -18.63 -18.94
C ASN A 117 -18.64 -17.72 -19.90
N GLY A 118 -18.00 -17.16 -20.94
CA GLY A 118 -18.67 -16.38 -21.98
C GLY A 118 -18.82 -14.89 -21.67
N MET A 119 -18.19 -14.38 -20.59
CA MET A 119 -18.16 -12.93 -20.34
C MET A 119 -17.30 -12.21 -21.37
N SER A 120 -17.69 -10.96 -21.68
CA SER A 120 -16.84 -10.06 -22.43
C SER A 120 -15.54 -9.77 -21.68
N GLU A 121 -14.49 -9.34 -22.37
CA GLU A 121 -13.20 -9.05 -21.71
C GLU A 121 -13.33 -7.97 -20.63
N TYR A 122 -14.20 -6.98 -20.86
CA TYR A 122 -14.46 -5.93 -19.89
C TYR A 122 -15.20 -6.48 -18.66
N ASP A 123 -16.26 -7.25 -18.87
CA ASP A 123 -17.08 -7.79 -17.78
C ASP A 123 -16.29 -8.82 -16.95
N ALA A 124 -15.49 -9.65 -17.61
CA ALA A 124 -14.57 -10.57 -16.95
C ALA A 124 -13.54 -9.81 -16.10
N GLY A 125 -12.97 -8.72 -16.63
CA GLY A 125 -12.04 -7.88 -15.88
C GLY A 125 -12.69 -7.20 -14.67
N MET A 126 -13.93 -6.72 -14.82
CA MET A 126 -14.69 -6.15 -13.70
C MET A 126 -15.04 -7.20 -12.65
N ALA A 127 -15.47 -8.40 -13.06
CA ALA A 127 -15.73 -9.50 -12.15
C ALA A 127 -14.48 -9.93 -11.38
N THR A 128 -13.32 -9.99 -12.05
CA THR A 128 -12.04 -10.27 -11.40
C THR A 128 -11.66 -9.18 -10.40
N TRP A 129 -11.94 -7.90 -10.69
CA TRP A 129 -11.68 -6.80 -9.75
C TRP A 129 -12.54 -6.85 -8.48
N TYR A 130 -13.73 -7.45 -8.55
CA TYR A 130 -14.65 -7.56 -7.41
C TYR A 130 -14.44 -8.80 -6.53
N LEU A 131 -13.53 -9.71 -6.89
CA LEU A 131 -13.10 -10.83 -6.05
C LEU A 131 -12.43 -10.33 -4.76
#